data_AF-A0A5F2HVR0-F1
#
_entry.id   AF-A0A5F2HVR0-F1
#
_cell.length_a   1.000
_cell.length_b   1.000
_cell.length_c   1.000
_cell.angle_alpha   90.00
_cell.angle_beta   90.00
_cell.angle_gamma   90.00
#
_symmetry.space_group_name_H-M   'P 1'
#
loop_
_entity.id
_entity.type
_entity.pdbx_description
1 polymer ?
#
loop_
_entity_poly.entity_id
_entity_poly.type
_entity_poly.pdbx_seq_one_letter_code
_entity_poly.pdbx_strand_id
1 'polypeptide(L)'
;PKQFHDLSGDGSMLAKTLRRLAARPEGETPIFLIASERHAERVRADLAVLDLAGGGPLFEPTGRNTAAAVALATLRTLSEYGDELMLVVPSDHEISTAKQFWQSVEAGAAAA
;
A
#
# COMPACT_ATOMS: atom_id res chain seq x y z
N PRO A 1 -12.97 -8.32 6.77
CA PRO A 1 -11.60 -7.99 7.20
C PRO A 1 -11.52 -6.54 7.63
N LYS A 2 -10.72 -6.21 8.65
CA LYS A 2 -10.78 -4.89 9.29
C LYS A 2 -10.58 -3.76 8.27
N GLN A 3 -9.62 -3.89 7.35
CA GLN A 3 -9.24 -2.88 6.35
C GLN A 3 -10.39 -2.37 5.46
N PHE A 4 -11.49 -3.12 5.34
CA PHE A 4 -12.64 -2.75 4.51
C PHE A 4 -13.71 -1.95 5.25
N HIS A 5 -13.56 -1.75 6.55
CA HIS A 5 -14.48 -0.96 7.35
C HIS A 5 -14.09 0.51 7.34
N ASP A 6 -15.12 1.36 7.30
CA ASP A 6 -15.02 2.78 7.60
C ASP A 6 -15.29 2.96 9.10
N LEU A 7 -14.24 3.20 9.88
CA LEU A 7 -14.32 3.34 11.34
C LEU A 7 -14.19 4.80 11.81
N SER A 8 -13.79 5.70 10.92
CA SER A 8 -13.45 7.09 11.25
C SER A 8 -13.98 8.10 10.22
N GLY A 9 -14.95 7.70 9.39
CA GLY A 9 -15.53 8.50 8.30
C GLY A 9 -14.66 8.51 7.04
N ASP A 10 -15.17 8.98 5.91
CA ASP A 10 -14.39 9.21 4.67
C ASP A 10 -13.80 7.96 3.99
N GLY A 11 -14.38 6.78 4.24
CA GLY A 11 -14.11 5.54 3.50
C GLY A 11 -13.28 4.50 4.26
N SER A 12 -13.03 3.36 3.60
CA SER A 12 -12.33 2.22 4.21
C SER A 12 -10.91 2.57 4.64
N MET A 13 -10.39 1.90 5.68
CA MET A 13 -8.98 2.06 6.09
C MET A 13 -7.99 1.77 4.93
N LEU A 14 -8.34 0.82 4.05
CA LEU A 14 -7.60 0.56 2.83
C LEU A 14 -7.59 1.79 1.91
N ALA A 15 -8.76 2.33 1.58
CA ALA A 15 -8.87 3.51 0.72
C ALA A 15 -8.12 4.72 1.31
N LYS A 16 -8.22 4.93 2.63
CA LYS A 16 -7.46 5.97 3.35
C LYS A 16 -5.95 5.78 3.24
N THR A 17 -5.48 4.54 3.41
CA THR A 17 -4.06 4.22 3.28
C THR A 17 -3.56 4.49 1.87
N LEU A 18 -4.31 4.09 0.84
CA LEU A 18 -3.92 4.32 -0.55
C LEU A 18 -3.92 5.81 -0.91
N ARG A 19 -4.91 6.59 -0.48
CA ARG A 19 -4.91 8.05 -0.67
C ARG A 19 -3.72 8.72 0.02
N ARG A 20 -3.37 8.24 1.23
CA ARG A 20 -2.18 8.72 1.96
C ARG A 20 -0.91 8.41 1.18
N LEU A 21 -0.79 7.21 0.60
CA LEU A 21 0.36 6.82 -0.22
C LEU A 21 0.44 7.62 -1.54
N ALA A 22 -0.68 7.89 -2.19
CA ALA A 22 -0.71 8.69 -3.41
C ALA A 22 -0.36 10.18 -3.17
N ALA A 23 -0.47 10.66 -1.93
CA ALA A 23 -0.17 12.05 -1.56
C ALA A 23 1.31 12.33 -1.26
N ARG A 24 2.24 11.54 -1.81
CA ARG A 24 3.69 11.72 -1.61
C ARG A 24 4.16 13.06 -2.21
N PRO A 25 4.85 13.92 -1.43
CA PRO A 25 5.29 15.23 -1.94
C PRO A 25 6.35 15.18 -3.04
N GLU A 26 7.23 14.18 -3.01
CA GLU A 26 8.39 14.07 -3.91
C GLU A 26 8.06 13.45 -5.28
N GLY A 27 6.79 13.18 -5.55
CA GLY A 27 6.30 12.60 -6.79
C GLY A 27 5.65 11.24 -6.59
N GLU A 28 5.15 10.70 -7.69
CA GLU A 28 4.45 9.42 -7.70
C GLU A 28 5.41 8.24 -7.50
N THR A 29 4.94 7.19 -6.83
CA THR A 29 5.67 5.95 -6.62
C THR A 29 4.72 4.78 -6.84
N PRO A 30 5.11 3.73 -7.58
CA PRO A 30 4.22 2.60 -7.82
C PRO A 30 3.68 1.99 -6.52
N ILE A 31 2.36 1.86 -6.42
CA ILE A 31 1.70 1.29 -5.24
C ILE A 31 1.25 -0.14 -5.54
N PHE A 32 1.87 -1.11 -4.87
CA PHE A 32 1.46 -2.51 -4.94
C PHE A 32 0.61 -2.89 -3.73
N LEU A 33 -0.60 -3.39 -3.97
CA LEU A 33 -1.49 -3.86 -2.93
C LEU A 33 -1.51 -5.39 -2.90
N ILE A 34 -0.89 -5.97 -1.88
CA ILE A 34 -0.90 -7.43 -1.68
C ILE A 34 -2.10 -7.79 -0.80
N ALA A 35 -2.96 -8.67 -1.31
CA ALA A 35 -4.15 -9.11 -0.60
C ALA A 35 -4.52 -10.55 -0.98
N SER A 36 -5.30 -11.23 -0.13
CA SER A 36 -5.86 -12.53 -0.51
C SER A 36 -6.81 -12.41 -1.70
N GLU A 37 -6.72 -13.36 -2.64
CA GLU A 37 -7.63 -13.46 -3.79
C GLU A 37 -9.12 -13.51 -3.40
N ARG A 38 -9.42 -14.00 -2.18
CA ARG A 38 -10.77 -14.07 -1.62
C ARG A 38 -11.43 -12.69 -1.48
N HIS A 39 -10.64 -11.62 -1.52
CA HIS A 39 -11.12 -10.24 -1.44
C HIS A 39 -10.89 -9.45 -2.73
N ALA A 40 -10.57 -10.11 -3.85
CA ALA A 40 -10.18 -9.46 -5.09
C ALA A 40 -11.21 -8.45 -5.61
N GLU A 41 -12.50 -8.83 -5.64
CA GLU A 41 -13.56 -7.92 -6.11
C GLU A 41 -13.68 -6.67 -5.25
N ARG A 42 -13.60 -6.83 -3.92
CA ARG A 42 -13.66 -5.69 -3.01
C ARG A 42 -12.44 -4.78 -3.15
N VAL A 43 -11.26 -5.37 -3.29
CA VAL A 43 -10.02 -4.62 -3.53
C VAL A 43 -10.12 -3.83 -4.83
N ARG A 44 -10.57 -4.45 -5.93
CA ARG A 44 -10.74 -3.74 -7.21
C ARG A 44 -11.73 -2.58 -7.10
N ALA A 45 -12.81 -2.73 -6.35
CA ALA A 45 -13.76 -1.64 -6.10
C ALA A 45 -13.12 -0.47 -5.34
N ASP A 46 -12.34 -0.75 -4.29
CA ASP A 46 -11.63 0.30 -3.53
C ASP A 46 -10.51 0.97 -4.37
N LEU A 47 -9.93 0.26 -5.35
CA LEU A 47 -8.88 0.76 -6.26
C LEU A 47 -9.41 1.52 -7.48
N ALA A 48 -10.68 1.38 -7.86
CA ALA A 48 -11.20 1.83 -9.16
C ALA A 48 -11.05 3.34 -9.42
N VAL A 49 -10.86 4.15 -8.37
CA VAL A 49 -10.77 5.61 -8.44
C VAL A 49 -9.38 6.15 -8.12
N LEU A 50 -8.37 5.28 -8.00
CA LEU A 50 -7.03 5.64 -7.57
C LEU A 50 -6.02 5.37 -8.69
N ASP A 51 -5.15 6.34 -8.93
CA ASP A 51 -3.94 6.11 -9.71
C ASP A 51 -2.88 5.47 -8.80
N LEU A 52 -2.35 4.33 -9.23
CA LEU A 52 -1.33 3.59 -8.50
C LEU A 52 0.07 3.78 -9.11
N ALA A 53 0.22 4.76 -10.03
CA ALA A 53 1.50 5.13 -10.63
C ALA A 53 2.23 3.94 -11.27
N GLY A 54 1.49 3.11 -12.02
CA GLY A 54 2.00 1.86 -12.62
C GLY A 54 2.04 0.65 -11.68
N GLY A 55 1.65 0.81 -10.43
CA GLY A 55 1.41 -0.28 -9.48
C GLY A 55 0.07 -1.00 -9.70
N GLY A 56 -0.28 -1.91 -8.80
CA GLY A 56 -1.49 -2.72 -8.94
C GLY A 56 -1.73 -3.71 -7.81
N PRO A 57 -2.89 -4.40 -7.82
CA PRO A 57 -3.17 -5.47 -6.87
C PRO A 57 -2.39 -6.74 -7.22
N LEU A 58 -1.81 -7.38 -6.21
CA LEU A 58 -1.21 -8.71 -6.27
C LEU A 58 -2.00 -9.64 -5.35
N PHE A 59 -2.68 -10.62 -5.94
CA PHE A 59 -3.56 -11.50 -5.18
C PHE A 59 -2.86 -12.80 -4.79
N GLU A 60 -2.77 -13.04 -3.48
CA GLU A 60 -2.25 -14.28 -2.93
C GLU A 60 -3.33 -15.38 -2.97
N PRO A 61 -3.05 -16.56 -3.55
CA PRO A 61 -3.99 -17.68 -3.57
C PRO A 61 -4.20 -18.30 -2.19
N THR A 62 -3.25 -18.08 -1.28
CA THR A 62 -3.34 -18.50 0.11
C THR A 62 -2.58 -17.49 0.95
N GLY A 63 -3.24 -16.91 1.97
CA GLY A 63 -2.58 -15.95 2.84
C GLY A 63 -1.44 -16.63 3.62
N ARG A 64 -0.21 -16.14 3.45
CA ARG A 64 1.00 -16.68 4.09
C ARG A 64 1.68 -15.70 5.06
N ASN A 65 0.89 -14.78 5.64
CA ASN A 65 1.33 -13.71 6.53
C ASN A 65 2.27 -12.69 5.86
N THR A 66 2.66 -11.66 6.64
CA THR A 66 3.38 -10.48 6.14
C THR A 66 4.74 -10.80 5.52
N ALA A 67 5.49 -11.77 6.06
CA ALA A 67 6.82 -12.10 5.54
C ALA A 67 6.77 -12.59 4.08
N ALA A 68 5.79 -13.42 3.72
CA ALA A 68 5.63 -13.90 2.36
C ALA A 68 5.17 -12.78 1.40
N ALA A 69 4.26 -11.93 1.85
CA ALA A 69 3.82 -10.76 1.09
C ALA A 69 5.00 -9.81 0.80
N VAL A 70 5.83 -9.50 1.82
CA VAL A 70 7.02 -8.66 1.65
C VAL A 70 8.01 -9.32 0.69
N ALA A 71 8.29 -10.62 0.84
CA ALA A 71 9.19 -11.33 -0.07
C ALA A 71 8.71 -11.27 -1.53
N LEU A 72 7.41 -11.46 -1.77
CA LEU A 72 6.82 -11.33 -3.11
C LEU A 72 6.98 -9.91 -3.67
N ALA A 73 6.69 -8.90 -2.85
CA ALA A 73 6.89 -7.50 -3.22
C ALA A 73 8.35 -7.22 -3.58
N THR A 74 9.29 -7.70 -2.77
CA THR A 74 10.73 -7.50 -3.00
C THR A 74 11.20 -8.15 -4.29
N LEU A 75 10.79 -9.39 -4.57
CA LEU A 75 11.13 -10.05 -5.84
C LEU A 75 10.59 -9.29 -7.06
N ARG A 76 9.37 -8.75 -6.95
CA ARG A 76 8.78 -7.90 -7.99
C ARG A 76 9.60 -6.62 -8.18
N THR A 77 9.92 -5.93 -7.08
CA THR A 77 10.73 -4.70 -7.12
C THR A 77 12.09 -4.94 -7.76
N LEU A 78 12.81 -5.97 -7.32
CA LEU A 78 14.10 -6.36 -7.87
C LEU A 78 14.04 -6.62 -9.39
N SER A 79 12.94 -7.22 -9.86
CA SER A 79 12.79 -7.54 -11.29
C SER A 79 12.44 -6.35 -12.18
N GLU A 80 11.74 -5.34 -11.66
CA GLU A 80 11.21 -4.22 -12.47
C GLU A 80 11.91 -2.89 -12.24
N TYR A 81 12.37 -2.66 -11.00
CA TYR A 81 12.93 -1.40 -10.54
C TYR A 81 14.37 -1.55 -10.03
N GLY A 82 14.85 -2.78 -9.83
CA GLY A 82 16.19 -3.04 -9.27
C GLY A 82 16.20 -3.03 -7.74
N ASP A 83 17.38 -2.84 -7.16
CA ASP A 83 17.59 -2.81 -5.71
C ASP A 83 17.27 -1.42 -5.14
N GLU A 84 15.97 -1.12 -5.05
CA GLU A 84 15.43 0.17 -4.64
C GLU A 84 14.78 0.09 -3.26
N LEU A 85 14.71 1.24 -2.58
CA LEU A 85 14.06 1.34 -1.26
C LEU A 85 12.55 1.08 -1.36
N MET A 86 12.05 0.19 -0.50
CA MET A 86 10.63 -0.16 -0.43
C MET A 86 9.98 0.27 0.88
N LEU A 87 8.87 0.99 0.78
CA LEU A 87 8.03 1.32 1.93
C LEU A 87 6.92 0.26 2.10
N VAL A 88 6.96 -0.49 3.20
CA VAL A 88 5.92 -1.47 3.55
C VAL A 88 4.94 -0.87 4.54
N VAL A 89 3.64 -0.83 4.18
CA VAL A 89 2.60 -0.21 5.01
C VAL A 89 1.42 -1.16 5.21
N PRO A 90 0.97 -1.39 6.47
CA PRO A 90 -0.27 -2.09 6.74
C PRO A 90 -1.49 -1.31 6.21
N SER A 91 -2.41 -1.99 5.53
CA SER A 91 -3.63 -1.38 4.93
C SER A 91 -4.70 -1.01 5.96
N ASP A 92 -4.45 -1.27 7.23
CA ASP A 92 -5.47 -1.31 8.27
C ASP A 92 -5.09 -0.45 9.49
N HIS A 93 -4.18 0.51 9.27
CA HIS A 93 -3.79 1.52 10.26
C HIS A 93 -4.51 2.84 9.99
N GLU A 94 -5.05 3.43 11.05
CA GLU A 94 -5.61 4.78 11.01
C GLU A 94 -4.48 5.80 11.21
N ILE A 95 -4.20 6.60 10.18
CA ILE A 95 -3.26 7.72 10.23
C ILE A 95 -3.91 8.87 9.45
N SER A 96 -4.35 9.89 10.19
CA SER A 96 -5.14 11.02 9.66
C SER A 96 -4.28 12.14 9.06
N THR A 97 -2.99 12.20 9.37
CA THR A 97 -2.10 13.30 8.98
C THR A 97 -1.13 12.91 7.87
N ALA A 98 -1.61 12.86 6.62
CA ALA A 98 -0.80 12.46 5.46
C ALA A 98 0.53 13.22 5.32
N LYS A 99 0.54 14.53 5.61
CA LYS A 99 1.76 15.35 5.61
C LYS A 99 2.78 14.87 6.65
N GLN A 100 2.35 14.62 7.89
CA GLN A 100 3.25 14.16 8.96
C GLN A 100 3.71 12.73 8.75
N PHE A 101 2.85 11.89 8.17
CA PHE A 101 3.23 10.56 7.70
C PHE A 101 4.41 10.63 6.74
N TRP A 102 4.30 11.41 5.66
CA TRP A 102 5.39 11.54 4.69
C TRP A 102 6.63 12.20 5.27
N GLN A 103 6.49 13.23 6.12
CA GLN A 103 7.64 13.80 6.84
C GLN A 103 8.41 12.75 7.65
N SER A 104 7.71 11.82 8.28
CA SER A 104 8.34 10.74 9.07
C SER A 104 9.01 9.70 8.19
N VAL A 105 8.37 9.35 7.07
CA VAL A 105 8.91 8.40 6.07
C VAL A 105 10.19 8.96 5.45
N GLU A 106 10.17 10.18 4.92
CA GLU A 106 11.33 10.78 4.24
C GLU A 106 12.49 11.03 5.21
N ALA A 107 12.20 11.38 6.47
CA ALA A 107 13.24 11.48 7.51
C ALA A 107 13.92 10.13 7.81
N GLY A 108 13.20 9.01 7.68
CA GLY A 108 13.73 7.67 7.88
C GLY A 108 14.44 7.09 6.64
N ALA A 109 14.07 7.54 5.44
CA ALA A 109 14.58 7.01 4.18
C ALA A 109 16.11 7.14 4.05
N ALA A 110 16.70 8.23 4.54
CA ALA A 110 18.15 8.44 4.50
C ALA A 110 18.97 7.44 5.36
N ALA A 111 18.33 6.76 6.30
CA ALA A 111 18.97 5.80 7.21
C ALA A 111 18.65 4.33 6.89
N ALA A 112 17.74 4.08 5.94
CA ALA A 112 17.35 2.75 5.48
C ALA A 112 18.34 2.23 4.43
#